data_AF-A0A804R5T4-F1
#
_entry.id   AF-A0A804R5T4-F1
#
_cell.length_a   1.000
_cell.length_b   1.000
_cell.length_c   1.000
_cell.angle_alpha   90.00
_cell.angle_beta   90.00
_cell.angle_gamma   90.00
#
_symmetry.space_group_name_H-M   'P 1'
#
loop_
_entity.id
_entity.type
_entity.pdbx_description
1 polymer ?
#
loop_
_entity_poly.entity_id
_entity_poly.type
_entity_poly.pdbx_seq_one_letter_code
_entity_poly.pdbx_strand_id
1 'polypeptide(L)'
;MLMYVQPLLEGRANGEPKAIPWTHITPLKAAADGWCHMDIRKGDVVAWPTNLGWMMGPWLVYASLLNGDSMALYNGSPNSSGFAKFVQDAKVTMLGLVLSIVRTWKNTDCTAGLVWSSIRCFSSSGEASSVDDYLWLMGRAGYKPVIEYCAGTEI
;
A
#
# COMPACT_ATOMS: atom_id res chain seq x y z
N MET A 1 -32.93 -2.83 -1.63
CA MET A 1 -32.14 -1.62 -1.37
C MET A 1 -30.67 -2.03 -1.42
N LEU A 2 -29.91 -1.62 -2.45
CA LEU A 2 -28.45 -1.85 -2.45
C LEU A 2 -27.86 -0.90 -1.42
N MET A 3 -27.50 -1.41 -0.23
CA MET A 3 -26.81 -0.62 0.79
C MET A 3 -25.35 -0.43 0.37
N TYR A 4 -24.99 0.81 0.08
CA TYR A 4 -23.60 1.20 -0.19
C TYR A 4 -22.85 1.39 1.11
N VAL A 5 -21.61 0.95 1.15
CA VAL A 5 -20.77 1.01 2.36
C VAL A 5 -19.98 2.31 2.39
N GLN A 6 -19.44 2.70 1.23
CA GLN A 6 -18.69 3.93 0.99
C GLN A 6 -18.76 4.27 -0.52
N PRO A 7 -19.13 5.49 -0.94
CA PRO A 7 -18.86 5.96 -2.29
C PRO A 7 -17.41 6.48 -2.38
N LEU A 8 -16.65 6.05 -3.38
CA LEU A 8 -15.33 6.60 -3.72
C LEU A 8 -15.45 7.45 -4.98
N LEU A 9 -14.90 8.67 -4.96
CA LEU A 9 -14.93 9.58 -6.10
C LEU A 9 -13.67 9.42 -6.94
N GLU A 10 -13.84 9.09 -8.21
CA GLU A 10 -12.75 8.98 -9.18
C GLU A 10 -12.81 10.14 -10.17
N GLY A 11 -11.68 10.83 -10.38
CA GLY A 11 -11.57 11.91 -11.35
C GLY A 11 -11.65 11.38 -12.78
N ARG A 12 -12.48 12.01 -13.62
CA ARG A 12 -12.60 11.66 -15.04
C ARG A 12 -11.97 12.73 -15.93
N ALA A 13 -11.64 12.34 -17.16
CA ALA A 13 -11.10 13.25 -18.19
C ALA A 13 -12.02 14.43 -18.53
N ASN A 14 -13.34 14.30 -18.29
CA ASN A 14 -14.31 15.37 -18.49
C ASN A 14 -14.52 16.26 -17.25
N GLY A 15 -13.72 16.10 -16.20
CA GLY A 15 -13.73 16.93 -14.99
C GLY A 15 -14.78 16.56 -13.93
N GLU A 16 -15.83 15.84 -14.31
CA GLU A 16 -16.89 15.39 -13.39
C GLU A 16 -16.45 14.10 -12.67
N PRO A 17 -16.32 14.10 -11.33
CA PRO A 17 -15.93 12.90 -10.59
C PRO A 17 -17.04 11.85 -10.63
N LYS A 18 -16.67 10.60 -10.91
CA LYS A 18 -17.58 9.45 -10.88
C LYS A 18 -17.61 8.88 -9.48
N ALA A 19 -18.80 8.79 -8.88
CA ALA A 19 -18.98 8.00 -7.67
C ALA A 19 -18.99 6.51 -8.04
N ILE A 20 -18.06 5.76 -7.45
CA ILE A 20 -18.00 4.31 -7.58
C ILE A 20 -18.68 3.69 -6.36
N PRO A 21 -19.80 2.97 -6.56
CA PRO A 21 -20.52 2.38 -5.45
C PRO A 21 -19.77 1.16 -4.91
N TRP A 22 -19.32 1.23 -3.65
CA TRP A 22 -18.85 0.03 -2.96
C TRP A 22 -19.98 -0.62 -2.18
N THR A 23 -20.07 -1.94 -2.28
CA THR A 23 -21.02 -2.77 -1.53
C THR A 23 -20.28 -3.53 -0.42
N HIS A 24 -21.01 -4.30 0.38
CA HIS A 24 -20.41 -5.13 1.43
C HIS A 24 -19.42 -6.19 0.90
N ILE A 25 -19.39 -6.43 -0.41
CA ILE A 25 -18.45 -7.36 -1.05
C ILE A 25 -17.05 -6.72 -1.19
N THR A 26 -16.95 -5.40 -1.35
CA THR A 26 -15.66 -4.74 -1.59
C THR A 26 -14.68 -4.88 -0.42
N PRO A 27 -15.10 -4.74 0.86
CA PRO A 27 -14.25 -5.07 2.00
C PRO A 27 -13.73 -6.52 1.99
N LEU A 28 -14.60 -7.48 1.63
CA LEU A 28 -14.21 -8.90 1.55
C LEU A 28 -13.20 -9.15 0.43
N LYS A 29 -13.36 -8.48 -0.71
CA LYS A 29 -12.40 -8.53 -1.82
C LYS A 29 -11.04 -7.96 -1.40
N ALA A 30 -11.01 -6.79 -0.76
CA ALA A 30 -9.78 -6.20 -0.26
C ALA A 30 -9.06 -7.12 0.75
N ALA A 31 -9.81 -7.73 1.67
CA ALA A 31 -9.29 -8.74 2.59
C ALA A 31 -8.70 -9.95 1.87
N ALA A 32 -9.44 -10.49 0.89
CA ALA A 32 -8.98 -11.61 0.08
C ALA A 32 -7.72 -11.27 -0.73
N ASP A 33 -7.63 -10.07 -1.31
CA ASP A 33 -6.45 -9.65 -2.06
C ASP A 33 -5.22 -9.51 -1.18
N GLY A 34 -5.38 -8.90 -0.01
CA GLY A 34 -4.32 -8.80 0.99
C GLY A 34 -3.81 -10.19 1.41
N TRP A 35 -4.73 -11.11 1.70
CA TRP A 35 -4.40 -12.46 2.13
C TRP A 35 -3.77 -13.32 1.02
N CYS A 36 -4.35 -13.29 -0.19
CA CYS A 36 -3.94 -14.13 -1.32
C CYS A 36 -2.69 -13.63 -2.01
N HIS A 37 -2.60 -12.32 -2.29
CA HIS A 37 -1.54 -11.77 -3.14
C HIS A 37 -0.37 -11.21 -2.34
N MET A 38 -0.64 -10.65 -1.16
CA MET A 38 0.35 -9.98 -0.32
C MET A 38 0.67 -10.77 0.95
N ASP A 39 0.15 -12.00 1.02
CA ASP A 39 0.40 -12.95 2.10
C ASP A 39 0.15 -12.33 3.49
N ILE A 40 -0.84 -11.45 3.62
CA ILE A 40 -1.18 -10.82 4.90
C ILE A 40 -1.77 -11.89 5.84
N ARG A 41 -1.13 -12.05 7.01
CA ARG A 41 -1.47 -13.03 8.04
C ARG A 41 -1.76 -12.33 9.37
N LYS A 42 -2.43 -13.06 10.26
CA LYS A 42 -2.70 -12.61 11.63
C LYS A 42 -1.40 -12.21 12.33
N GLY A 43 -1.40 -11.01 12.91
CA GLY A 43 -0.24 -10.46 13.62
C GLY A 43 0.78 -9.73 12.75
N ASP A 44 0.54 -9.61 11.45
CA ASP A 44 1.32 -8.73 10.58
C ASP A 44 1.13 -7.25 10.91
N VAL A 45 2.04 -6.42 10.37
CA VAL A 45 1.92 -4.96 10.41
C VAL A 45 1.95 -4.44 8.98
N VAL A 46 0.82 -3.88 8.54
CA VAL A 46 0.64 -3.43 7.16
C VAL A 46 0.68 -1.91 7.09
N ALA A 47 1.53 -1.37 6.21
CA ALA A 47 1.59 0.06 5.94
C ALA A 47 1.39 0.33 4.46
N TRP A 48 0.58 1.33 4.12
CA TRP A 48 0.50 1.89 2.78
C TRP A 48 0.42 3.41 2.92
N PRO A 49 1.38 4.19 2.38
CA PRO A 49 1.33 5.65 2.42
C PRO A 49 0.26 6.14 1.45
N THR A 50 -0.97 6.23 1.95
CA THR A 50 -2.17 6.64 1.22
C THR A 50 -3.02 7.54 2.11
N ASN A 51 -4.10 8.10 1.55
CA ASN A 51 -5.16 8.75 2.33
C ASN A 51 -6.49 8.00 2.12
N LEU A 52 -7.45 8.26 3.01
CA LEU A 52 -8.77 7.61 2.96
C LEU A 52 -9.64 8.06 1.76
N GLY A 53 -9.24 9.11 1.06
CA GLY A 53 -9.91 9.59 -0.15
C GLY A 53 -9.55 8.81 -1.41
N TRP A 54 -8.49 7.99 -1.38
CA TRP A 54 -8.11 7.07 -2.46
C TRP A 54 -8.51 5.64 -2.13
N MET A 55 -8.72 4.81 -3.16
CA MET A 55 -9.04 3.38 -3.03
C MET A 55 -8.16 2.63 -2.03
N MET A 56 -6.85 2.93 -2.03
CA MET A 56 -5.90 2.23 -1.16
C MET A 56 -6.11 2.53 0.33
N GLY A 57 -6.80 3.61 0.70
CA GLY A 57 -7.12 3.91 2.09
C GLY A 57 -8.12 2.92 2.69
N PRO A 58 -9.35 2.81 2.14
CA PRO A 58 -10.28 1.77 2.53
C PRO A 58 -9.73 0.36 2.30
N TRP A 59 -8.99 0.11 1.22
CA TRP A 59 -8.31 -1.17 1.01
C TRP A 59 -7.39 -1.49 2.19
N LEU A 60 -6.56 -0.54 2.64
CA LEU A 60 -5.65 -0.75 3.76
C LEU A 60 -6.44 -1.11 5.03
N VAL A 61 -7.53 -0.41 5.32
CA VAL A 61 -8.40 -0.70 6.49
C VAL A 61 -8.99 -2.10 6.41
N TYR A 62 -9.50 -2.51 5.26
CA TYR A 62 -10.16 -3.81 5.11
C TYR A 62 -9.17 -4.97 5.01
N ALA A 63 -8.11 -4.82 4.21
CA ALA A 63 -7.05 -5.80 4.05
C ALA A 63 -6.34 -6.09 5.36
N SER A 64 -6.20 -5.07 6.21
CA SER A 64 -5.60 -5.22 7.53
C SER A 64 -6.54 -5.89 8.53
N LEU A 65 -7.58 -5.15 8.92
CA LEU A 65 -8.42 -5.51 10.06
C LEU A 65 -9.21 -6.80 9.85
N LEU A 66 -9.66 -7.10 8.63
CA LEU A 66 -10.40 -8.34 8.36
C LEU A 66 -9.49 -9.58 8.37
N ASN A 67 -8.18 -9.42 8.14
CA ASN A 67 -7.19 -10.50 8.26
C ASN A 67 -6.61 -10.65 9.68
N GLY A 68 -7.04 -9.81 10.63
CA GLY A 68 -6.63 -9.88 12.03
C GLY A 68 -5.19 -9.41 12.28
N ASP A 69 -4.72 -8.47 11.47
CA ASP A 69 -3.39 -7.88 11.60
C ASP A 69 -3.47 -6.46 12.24
N SER A 70 -2.38 -5.70 12.17
CA SER A 70 -2.35 -4.28 12.54
C SER A 70 -2.06 -3.37 11.34
N MET A 71 -2.80 -2.28 11.21
CA MET A 71 -2.49 -1.20 10.26
C MET A 71 -1.54 -0.17 10.89
N ALA A 72 -0.46 0.15 10.20
CA ALA A 72 0.50 1.18 10.57
C ALA A 72 0.25 2.47 9.76
N LEU A 73 -0.16 3.53 10.47
CA LEU A 73 -0.47 4.83 9.88
C LEU A 73 0.64 5.85 10.17
N TYR A 74 1.06 6.57 9.14
CA TYR A 74 2.03 7.65 9.25
C TYR A 74 1.43 8.97 8.77
N ASN A 75 1.55 10.00 9.61
CA ASN A 75 1.14 11.35 9.24
C ASN A 75 2.38 12.19 8.87
N GLY A 76 2.65 12.28 7.58
CA GLY A 76 3.77 13.04 7.04
C GLY A 76 4.14 12.60 5.63
N SER A 77 5.22 13.15 5.10
CA SER A 77 5.68 12.80 3.75
C SER A 77 6.32 11.40 3.72
N PRO A 78 5.87 10.50 2.82
CA PRO A 78 6.50 9.19 2.64
C PRO A 78 7.88 9.29 1.99
N ASN A 79 8.21 10.44 1.38
CA ASN A 79 9.50 10.67 0.71
C ASN A 79 10.64 11.00 1.68
N SER A 80 10.37 11.01 2.99
CA SER A 80 11.33 11.39 4.01
C SER A 80 11.97 10.19 4.70
N SER A 81 13.15 10.40 5.28
CA SER A 81 13.79 9.44 6.20
C SER A 81 12.92 9.15 7.44
N GLY A 82 12.05 10.08 7.83
CA GLY A 82 11.08 9.90 8.90
C GLY A 82 10.11 8.74 8.63
N PHE A 83 9.57 8.64 7.41
CA PHE A 83 8.70 7.52 7.05
C PHE A 83 9.50 6.20 6.93
N ALA A 84 10.68 6.24 6.33
CA ALA A 84 11.54 5.06 6.22
C ALA A 84 11.90 4.48 7.61
N LYS A 85 12.19 5.36 8.57
CA LYS A 85 12.41 5.00 9.97
C LYS A 85 11.15 4.47 10.64
N PHE A 86 9.99 5.09 10.40
CA PHE A 86 8.71 4.58 10.88
C PHE A 86 8.45 3.14 10.43
N VAL A 87 8.71 2.81 9.16
CA VAL A 87 8.56 1.44 8.63
C VAL A 87 9.40 0.44 9.45
N GLN A 88 10.64 0.81 9.78
CA GLN A 88 11.51 -0.02 10.62
C GLN A 88 10.99 -0.12 12.07
N ASP A 89 10.70 1.01 12.70
CA ASP A 89 10.36 1.08 14.12
C ASP A 89 9.00 0.40 14.41
N ALA A 90 8.04 0.53 13.48
CA ALA A 90 6.74 -0.15 13.53
C ALA A 90 6.82 -1.64 13.15
N LYS A 91 7.98 -2.12 12.70
CA LYS A 91 8.20 -3.50 12.23
C LYS A 91 7.21 -3.91 11.14
N VAL A 92 7.00 -3.03 10.16
CA VAL A 92 6.13 -3.30 9.01
C VAL A 92 6.58 -4.60 8.33
N THR A 93 5.62 -5.48 8.07
CA THR A 93 5.85 -6.76 7.39
C THR A 93 5.35 -6.75 5.95
N MET A 94 4.32 -5.96 5.64
CA MET A 94 3.88 -5.68 4.28
C MET A 94 3.85 -4.17 4.04
N LEU A 95 4.66 -3.70 3.08
CA LEU A 95 4.75 -2.29 2.73
C LEU A 95 4.21 -2.04 1.31
N GLY A 96 3.07 -1.37 1.23
CA GLY A 96 2.57 -0.78 0.00
C GLY A 96 3.23 0.55 -0.34
N LEU A 97 3.33 0.89 -1.62
CA LEU A 97 3.94 2.13 -2.11
C LEU A 97 3.56 2.45 -3.56
N VAL A 98 3.95 3.65 -4.01
CA VAL A 98 3.99 4.04 -5.43
C VAL A 98 5.45 4.19 -5.85
N LEU A 99 5.75 4.00 -7.12
CA LEU A 99 7.13 3.91 -7.60
C LEU A 99 7.92 5.22 -7.44
N SER A 100 7.25 6.37 -7.54
CA SER A 100 7.83 7.69 -7.27
C SER A 100 8.43 7.82 -5.86
N ILE A 101 7.86 7.15 -4.85
CA ILE A 101 8.43 7.11 -3.49
C ILE A 101 9.77 6.38 -3.51
N VAL A 102 9.85 5.23 -4.19
CA VAL A 102 11.07 4.43 -4.32
C VAL A 102 12.18 5.23 -5.00
N ARG A 103 11.85 5.90 -6.11
CA ARG A 103 12.79 6.78 -6.82
C ARG A 103 13.31 7.89 -5.92
N THR A 104 12.43 8.47 -5.10
CA THR A 104 12.83 9.52 -4.16
C THR A 104 13.78 8.97 -3.11
N TRP A 105 13.48 7.84 -2.49
CA TRP A 105 14.39 7.20 -1.52
C TRP A 105 15.73 6.83 -2.13
N LYS A 106 15.74 6.31 -3.36
CA LYS A 106 16.96 5.97 -4.10
C LYS A 106 17.84 7.19 -4.38
N ASN A 107 17.24 8.30 -4.80
CA ASN A 107 17.97 9.51 -5.16
C ASN A 107 18.46 10.33 -3.94
N THR A 108 17.75 10.23 -2.82
CA THR A 108 18.04 11.01 -1.59
C THR A 108 18.76 10.20 -0.52
N ASP A 109 18.91 8.89 -0.72
CA ASP A 109 19.42 7.92 0.24
C ASP A 109 18.70 7.97 1.61
N CYS A 110 17.40 8.29 1.61
CA CYS A 110 16.58 8.41 2.83
C CYS A 110 16.49 7.12 3.67
N THR A 111 16.93 6.00 3.12
CA THR A 111 16.87 4.69 3.79
C THR A 111 18.24 4.26 4.34
N ALA A 112 19.30 5.07 4.19
CA ALA A 112 20.64 4.76 4.63
C ALA A 112 20.70 4.34 6.11
N GLY A 113 21.44 3.27 6.41
CA GLY A 113 21.59 2.74 7.76
C GLY A 113 20.36 2.04 8.35
N LEU A 114 19.21 2.07 7.69
CA LEU A 114 18.01 1.36 8.13
C LEU A 114 18.06 -0.12 7.76
N VAL A 115 17.45 -0.95 8.60
CA VAL A 115 17.37 -2.40 8.44
C VAL A 115 15.90 -2.81 8.41
N TRP A 116 15.40 -3.15 7.21
CA TRP A 116 14.02 -3.59 6.99
C TRP A 116 13.85 -5.10 7.03
N SER A 117 14.42 -5.75 8.05
CA SER A 117 14.40 -7.21 8.19
C SER A 117 13.00 -7.78 8.50
N SER A 118 12.07 -6.97 8.98
CA SER A 118 10.67 -7.36 9.21
C SER A 118 9.86 -7.48 7.93
N ILE A 119 10.25 -6.77 6.87
CA ILE A 119 9.51 -6.79 5.61
C ILE A 119 9.57 -8.19 5.01
N ARG A 120 8.39 -8.70 4.63
CA ARG A 120 8.21 -10.00 3.97
C ARG A 120 7.88 -9.81 2.49
N CYS A 121 7.15 -8.75 2.15
CA CYS A 121 6.91 -8.34 0.78
C CYS A 121 6.60 -6.85 0.68
N PHE A 122 6.80 -6.31 -0.51
CA PHE A 122 6.29 -5.00 -0.91
C PHE A 122 5.11 -5.16 -1.86
N SER A 123 4.27 -4.14 -1.93
CA SER A 123 3.31 -4.01 -3.03
C SER A 123 3.42 -2.63 -3.67
N SER A 124 3.29 -2.56 -4.99
CA SER A 124 3.27 -1.29 -5.71
C SER A 124 2.02 -1.16 -6.56
N SER A 125 1.47 0.05 -6.65
CA SER A 125 0.33 0.35 -7.51
C SER A 125 0.41 1.79 -8.04
N GLY A 126 -0.42 2.12 -9.03
CA GLY A 126 -0.66 3.49 -9.50
C GLY A 126 0.38 4.08 -10.47
N GLU A 127 1.52 3.44 -10.70
CA GLU A 127 2.56 3.92 -11.62
C GLU A 127 3.15 2.76 -12.43
N ALA A 128 3.71 3.06 -13.60
CA ALA A 128 4.37 2.06 -14.44
C ALA A 128 5.61 1.48 -13.75
N SER A 129 5.75 0.14 -13.82
CA SER A 129 6.86 -0.59 -13.25
C SER A 129 8.24 -0.21 -13.80
N SER A 130 9.28 -0.41 -12.99
CA SER A 130 10.69 -0.19 -13.34
C SER A 130 11.54 -1.27 -12.69
N VAL A 131 12.24 -2.05 -13.52
CA VAL A 131 13.11 -3.12 -13.06
C VAL A 131 14.19 -2.59 -12.12
N ASP A 132 14.82 -1.47 -12.46
CA ASP A 132 15.90 -0.88 -11.67
C ASP A 132 15.43 -0.34 -10.32
N ASP A 133 14.20 0.18 -10.25
CA ASP A 133 13.64 0.70 -9.00
C ASP A 133 13.19 -0.44 -8.09
N TYR A 134 12.60 -1.49 -8.66
CA TYR A 134 12.25 -2.69 -7.91
C TYR A 134 13.48 -3.43 -7.40
N LEU A 135 14.50 -3.67 -8.24
CA LEU A 135 15.73 -4.32 -7.78
C LEU A 135 16.41 -3.55 -6.65
N TRP A 136 16.42 -2.21 -6.74
CA TRP A 136 16.91 -1.37 -5.66
C TRP A 136 16.10 -1.54 -4.38
N LEU A 137 14.76 -1.48 -4.46
CA LEU A 137 13.86 -1.65 -3.32
C LEU A 137 13.99 -3.03 -2.67
N MET A 138 13.98 -4.09 -3.49
CA MET A 138 14.18 -5.47 -3.06
C MET A 138 15.49 -5.61 -2.28
N GLY A 139 16.57 -5.00 -2.77
CA GLY A 139 17.88 -4.99 -2.11
C GLY A 139 17.86 -4.39 -0.70
N ARG A 140 16.93 -3.48 -0.37
CA ARG A 140 16.81 -2.87 0.96
C ARG A 140 16.27 -3.82 2.04
N ALA A 141 15.58 -4.88 1.63
CA ALA A 141 14.95 -5.83 2.56
C ALA A 141 15.49 -7.27 2.43
N GLY A 142 16.66 -7.47 1.80
CA GLY A 142 17.18 -8.81 1.57
C GLY A 142 16.43 -9.55 0.46
N TYR A 143 16.18 -8.85 -0.64
CA TYR A 143 15.55 -9.35 -1.86
C TYR A 143 14.13 -9.91 -1.68
N LYS A 144 13.34 -9.31 -0.80
CA LYS A 144 11.91 -9.62 -0.65
C LYS A 144 11.13 -9.24 -1.90
N PRO A 145 10.07 -10.00 -2.25
CA PRO A 145 9.32 -9.76 -3.47
C PRO A 145 8.60 -8.40 -3.46
N VAL A 146 8.42 -7.84 -4.66
CA VAL A 146 7.52 -6.71 -4.91
C VAL A 146 6.37 -7.22 -5.76
N ILE A 147 5.14 -7.07 -5.27
CA ILE A 147 3.92 -7.48 -5.96
C ILE A 147 3.29 -6.25 -6.61
N GLU A 148 3.23 -6.24 -7.94
CA GLU A 148 2.53 -5.20 -8.68
C GLU A 148 1.02 -5.44 -8.59
N TYR A 149 0.34 -4.60 -7.82
CA TYR A 149 -1.10 -4.68 -7.59
C TYR A 149 -1.81 -3.73 -8.55
N CYS A 150 -2.13 -4.26 -9.73
CA CYS A 150 -2.90 -3.56 -10.75
C CYS A 150 -4.40 -3.72 -10.46
N ALA A 151 -5.00 -2.65 -9.95
CA ALA A 151 -6.44 -2.54 -9.78
C ALA A 151 -6.90 -1.15 -10.23
N GLY A 152 -8.11 -1.07 -10.79
CA GLY A 152 -8.83 0.18 -10.99
C GLY A 152 -9.79 0.41 -9.84
N THR A 153 -10.20 1.66 -9.61
CA THR A 153 -11.16 2.02 -8.56
C THR A 153 -12.50 1.28 -8.75
N GLU A 154 -12.78 0.82 -9.97
CA GLU A 154 -13.98 0.09 -10.38
C GLU A 154 -13.96 -1.42 -10.09
N ILE A 155 -12.83 -1.99 -9.66
CA ILE A 155 -12.61 -3.44 -9.44
C ILE A 155 -12.59 -3.76 -7.94
#